data_AF-A0A0Q5PZT7-F1
#
_entry.id   AF-A0A0Q5PZT7-F1
#
_cell.length_a   1.000
_cell.length_b   1.000
_cell.length_c   1.000
_cell.angle_alpha   90.00
_cell.angle_beta   90.00
_cell.angle_gamma   90.00
#
_symmetry.space_group_name_H-M   'P 1'
#
loop_
_entity.id
_entity.type
_entity.pdbx_description
1 polymer ?
#
loop_
_entity_poly.entity_id
_entity_poly.type
_entity_poly.pdbx_seq_one_letter_code
_entity_poly.pdbx_strand_id
1 'polypeptide(L)'
;MTTKPSERIVVFVTPAQKLAITSTADGLGISVSELMRRAVLGFNATSEQVKAAGLVDKLRAPKTPDPLNVVLRQVAERAAAREARDAAQVAREASRRTLAAGKAEGVAPTDAAKASNASNASDPSDEDASLSGRN
;
A
#
# COMPACT_ATOMS: atom_id res chain seq x y z
N MET A 1 21.86 3.18 -61.14
CA MET A 1 21.73 3.05 -59.68
C MET A 1 20.53 3.86 -59.25
N THR A 2 19.42 3.20 -58.87
CA THR A 2 18.19 3.91 -58.47
C THR A 2 18.19 4.06 -56.95
N THR A 3 18.46 5.26 -56.47
CA THR A 3 18.30 5.59 -55.04
C THR A 3 16.80 5.65 -54.73
N LYS A 4 16.36 4.97 -53.67
CA LYS A 4 14.97 5.09 -53.18
C LYS A 4 14.69 6.55 -52.81
N PRO A 5 13.58 7.16 -53.26
CA PRO A 5 13.21 8.49 -52.81
C PRO A 5 12.97 8.49 -51.29
N SER A 6 13.48 9.49 -50.59
CA SER A 6 13.36 9.63 -49.13
C SER A 6 12.66 10.93 -48.76
N GLU A 7 11.61 10.85 -47.95
CA GLU A 7 10.91 11.99 -47.37
C GLU A 7 11.44 12.33 -45.96
N ARG A 8 11.37 13.60 -45.56
CA ARG A 8 11.86 14.09 -44.27
C ARG A 8 10.70 14.74 -43.51
N ILE A 9 10.41 14.24 -42.32
CA ILE A 9 9.39 14.80 -41.42
C ILE A 9 10.07 15.49 -40.23
N VAL A 10 9.41 16.51 -39.68
CA VAL A 10 9.83 17.18 -38.44
C VAL A 10 9.02 16.61 -37.30
N VAL A 11 9.71 16.16 -36.24
CA VAL A 11 9.07 15.61 -35.03
C VAL A 11 9.48 16.47 -33.85
N PHE A 12 8.48 16.98 -33.13
CA PHE A 12 8.70 17.70 -31.88
C PHE A 12 8.88 16.69 -30.75
N VAL A 13 10.00 16.82 -30.04
CA VAL A 13 10.35 15.99 -28.89
C VAL A 13 10.78 16.90 -27.75
N THR A 14 10.64 16.41 -26.53
CA THR A 14 11.16 17.13 -25.37
C THR A 14 12.70 17.14 -25.37
N PRO A 15 13.36 18.09 -24.68
CA PRO A 15 14.81 18.07 -24.56
C PRO A 15 15.35 16.76 -23.97
N ALA A 16 14.64 16.20 -22.99
CA ALA A 16 14.98 14.91 -22.39
C ALA A 16 14.90 13.75 -23.42
N GLN A 17 13.85 13.73 -24.24
CA GLN A 17 13.72 12.73 -25.31
C GLN A 17 14.83 12.88 -26.35
N LYS A 18 15.17 14.12 -26.75
CA LYS A 18 16.28 14.38 -27.69
C LYS A 18 17.60 13.83 -27.14
N LEU A 19 17.91 14.07 -25.86
CA LEU A 19 19.10 13.53 -25.21
C LEU A 19 19.10 12.00 -25.16
N ALA A 20 17.97 11.39 -24.80
CA ALA A 20 17.85 9.94 -24.74
C ALA A 20 18.05 9.29 -26.13
N ILE A 21 17.48 9.87 -27.18
CA ILE A 21 17.63 9.40 -28.57
C ILE A 21 19.10 9.48 -29.00
N THR A 22 19.76 10.62 -28.78
CA THR A 22 21.17 10.80 -29.15
C THR A 22 22.06 9.81 -28.40
N SER A 23 21.92 9.70 -27.08
CA SER A 23 22.69 8.77 -26.26
C SER A 23 22.52 7.31 -26.71
N THR A 24 21.29 6.92 -27.07
CA THR A 24 21.02 5.57 -27.58
C THR A 24 21.69 5.33 -28.93
N ALA A 25 21.66 6.30 -29.83
CA ALA A 25 22.30 6.21 -31.13
C ALA A 25 23.83 6.12 -31.00
N ASP A 26 24.42 6.94 -30.13
CA ASP A 26 25.85 6.94 -29.82
C ASP A 26 26.31 5.61 -29.21
N GLY A 27 25.54 5.08 -28.25
CA GLY A 27 25.81 3.77 -27.64
C GLY A 27 25.75 2.60 -28.62
N LEU A 28 24.99 2.73 -29.71
CA LEU A 28 24.91 1.75 -30.79
C LEU A 28 25.87 2.05 -31.96
N GLY A 29 26.56 3.19 -31.96
CA GLY A 29 27.46 3.62 -33.04
C GLY A 29 26.76 3.88 -34.38
N ILE A 30 25.46 4.22 -34.37
CA ILE A 30 24.68 4.49 -35.59
C ILE A 30 24.15 5.92 -35.61
N SER A 31 23.75 6.42 -36.78
CA SER A 31 23.11 7.73 -36.86
C SER A 31 21.72 7.73 -36.21
N VAL A 32 21.31 8.88 -35.68
CA VAL A 32 19.95 9.09 -35.17
C VAL A 32 18.89 8.78 -36.24
N SER A 33 19.13 9.15 -37.50
CA SER A 33 18.20 8.86 -38.61
C SER A 33 18.04 7.36 -38.84
N GLU A 34 19.10 6.59 -38.66
CA GLU A 34 19.05 5.13 -38.79
C GLU A 34 18.37 4.47 -37.59
N LEU A 35 18.65 4.95 -36.36
CA LEU A 35 17.93 4.52 -35.16
C LEU A 35 16.41 4.76 -35.33
N MET A 36 16.02 5.96 -35.76
CA MET A 36 14.62 6.31 -35.99
C MET A 36 13.99 5.48 -37.11
N ARG A 37 14.72 5.21 -38.20
CA ARG A 37 14.24 4.33 -39.27
C ARG A 37 13.94 2.93 -38.75
N ARG A 38 14.87 2.34 -37.98
CA ARG A 38 14.68 1.00 -37.37
C ARG A 38 13.54 0.99 -36.38
N ALA A 39 13.43 2.01 -35.55
CA ALA A 39 12.33 2.15 -34.60
C ALA A 39 10.98 2.21 -35.31
N VAL A 40 10.86 3.00 -36.39
CA VAL A 40 9.62 3.11 -37.17
C VAL A 40 9.26 1.79 -37.86
N LEU A 41 10.24 1.08 -38.43
CA LEU A 41 10.00 -0.21 -39.08
C LEU A 41 9.64 -1.32 -38.08
N GLY A 42 10.26 -1.29 -36.89
CA GLY A 42 9.99 -2.25 -35.82
C GLY A 42 8.77 -1.90 -34.96
N PHE A 43 8.26 -0.68 -35.06
CA PHE A 43 7.09 -0.24 -34.32
C PHE A 43 5.82 -0.85 -34.92
N ASN A 44 5.20 -1.74 -34.17
CA ASN A 44 3.90 -2.27 -34.49
C ASN A 44 2.90 -1.83 -33.41
N ALA A 45 2.09 -0.83 -33.75
CA ALA A 45 1.19 -0.13 -32.83
C ALA A 45 0.28 -1.07 -32.04
N THR A 46 -0.23 -2.13 -32.68
CA THR A 46 -1.15 -3.07 -32.03
C THR A 46 -0.42 -3.98 -31.03
N SER A 47 0.82 -4.38 -31.34
CA SER A 47 1.62 -5.23 -30.44
C SER A 47 2.03 -4.50 -29.15
N GLU A 48 2.38 -3.21 -29.25
CA GLU A 48 2.74 -2.40 -28.09
C GLU A 48 1.51 -2.05 -27.24
N GLN A 49 0.35 -1.84 -27.88
CA GLN A 49 -0.93 -1.68 -27.17
C GLN A 49 -1.32 -2.94 -26.39
N VAL A 50 -1.17 -4.13 -26.97
CA VAL A 50 -1.45 -5.40 -26.28
C VAL A 50 -0.51 -5.61 -25.10
N LYS A 51 0.78 -5.29 -25.23
CA LYS A 51 1.73 -5.35 -24.10
C LYS A 51 1.35 -4.36 -23.00
N ALA A 52 1.01 -3.13 -23.36
CA ALA A 52 0.59 -2.11 -22.40
C ALA A 52 -0.69 -2.54 -21.68
N ALA A 53 -1.69 -3.03 -22.41
CA ALA A 53 -2.91 -3.57 -21.83
C ALA A 53 -2.61 -4.72 -20.85
N GLY A 54 -1.76 -5.67 -21.25
CA GLY A 54 -1.36 -6.78 -20.37
C GLY A 54 -0.61 -6.34 -19.11
N LEU A 55 0.17 -5.25 -19.16
CA LEU A 55 0.80 -4.67 -17.97
C LEU A 55 -0.24 -4.00 -17.06
N VAL A 56 -1.16 -3.24 -17.65
CA VAL A 56 -2.27 -2.63 -16.91
C VAL A 56 -3.11 -3.71 -16.23
N ASP A 57 -3.41 -4.81 -16.92
CA ASP A 57 -4.16 -5.94 -16.36
C ASP A 57 -3.40 -6.59 -15.19
N LYS A 58 -2.08 -6.77 -15.30
CA LYS A 58 -1.25 -7.30 -14.19
C LYS A 58 -1.19 -6.37 -12.99
N LEU A 59 -1.12 -5.06 -13.22
CA LEU A 59 -1.12 -4.07 -12.14
C LEU A 59 -2.49 -3.92 -11.48
N ARG A 60 -3.56 -4.13 -12.26
CA ARG A 60 -4.94 -4.08 -11.78
C ARG A 60 -5.41 -5.39 -11.15
N ALA A 61 -4.70 -6.49 -11.39
CA ALA A 61 -5.00 -7.77 -10.76
C ALA A 61 -4.98 -7.63 -9.23
N PRO A 62 -5.99 -8.15 -8.52
CA PRO A 62 -6.02 -8.10 -7.07
C PRO A 62 -4.79 -8.81 -6.51
N LYS A 63 -4.00 -8.07 -5.73
CA LYS A 63 -2.75 -8.56 -5.16
C LYS A 63 -3.08 -9.73 -4.23
N THR A 64 -2.80 -10.96 -4.68
CA THR A 64 -2.91 -12.13 -3.84
C THR A 64 -2.03 -11.91 -2.61
N PRO A 65 -2.54 -12.19 -1.39
CA PRO A 65 -1.79 -11.96 -0.18
C PRO A 65 -0.52 -12.82 -0.24
N ASP A 66 0.63 -12.14 -0.18
CA ASP A 66 1.93 -12.79 -0.18
C ASP A 66 1.96 -13.88 0.90
N PRO A 67 2.29 -15.14 0.57
CA PRO A 67 2.33 -16.23 1.55
C PRO A 67 3.19 -15.88 2.77
N LEU A 68 4.26 -15.11 2.60
CA LEU A 68 5.07 -14.63 3.72
C LEU A 68 4.28 -13.71 4.65
N ASN A 69 3.50 -12.77 4.09
CA ASN A 69 2.64 -11.88 4.87
C ASN A 69 1.55 -12.64 5.63
N VAL A 70 1.01 -13.70 5.05
CA VAL A 70 0.04 -14.56 5.73
C VAL A 70 0.70 -15.27 6.92
N VAL A 71 1.90 -15.83 6.73
CA VAL A 71 2.65 -16.50 7.80
C VAL A 71 3.02 -15.50 8.90
N LEU A 72 3.52 -14.32 8.55
CA LEU A 72 3.87 -13.27 9.53
C LEU A 72 2.64 -12.84 10.34
N ARG A 73 1.48 -12.68 9.68
CA ARG A 73 0.24 -12.35 10.37
C ARG A 73 -0.15 -13.43 11.38
N GLN A 74 -0.07 -14.71 11.00
CA GLN A 74 -0.36 -15.82 11.92
C GLN A 74 0.61 -15.87 13.10
N VAL A 75 1.90 -15.57 12.86
CA VAL A 75 2.90 -15.49 13.94
C VAL A 75 2.60 -14.32 14.87
N ALA A 76 2.25 -13.15 14.34
CA ALA A 76 1.86 -11.99 15.15
C ALA A 76 0.62 -12.27 15.99
N GLU A 77 -0.43 -12.86 15.41
CA GLU A 77 -1.65 -13.26 16.12
C GLU A 77 -1.34 -14.28 17.24
N ARG A 78 -0.44 -15.24 16.98
CA ARG A 78 -0.01 -16.22 17.98
C ARG A 78 0.84 -15.59 19.10
N ALA A 79 1.66 -14.60 18.79
CA ALA A 79 2.45 -13.87 19.78
C ALA A 79 1.54 -13.04 20.70
N ALA A 80 0.60 -12.27 20.12
CA ALA A 80 -0.39 -11.50 20.88
C ALA A 80 -1.24 -12.38 21.80
N ALA A 81 -1.65 -13.57 21.34
CA ALA A 81 -2.40 -14.51 22.17
C ALA A 81 -1.59 -15.07 23.36
N ARG A 82 -0.27 -15.15 23.27
CA ARG A 82 0.60 -15.55 24.38
C ARG A 82 0.73 -14.45 25.41
N GLU A 83 1.02 -13.23 24.94
CA GLU A 83 1.12 -12.05 25.80
C GLU A 83 -0.18 -11.83 26.60
N ALA A 84 -1.34 -11.97 25.96
CA ALA A 84 -2.63 -11.87 26.63
C ALA A 84 -2.82 -12.94 27.72
N ARG A 85 -2.30 -14.16 27.52
CA ARG A 85 -2.36 -15.23 28.53
C ARG A 85 -1.44 -14.94 29.71
N ASP A 86 -0.23 -14.45 29.43
CA ASP A 86 0.76 -14.11 30.47
C ASP A 86 0.24 -12.94 31.31
N ALA A 87 -0.30 -11.90 30.67
CA ALA A 87 -0.97 -10.79 31.35
C ALA A 87 -2.16 -11.26 32.22
N ALA A 88 -2.97 -12.19 31.72
CA ALA A 88 -4.08 -12.76 32.48
C ALA A 88 -3.61 -13.59 33.70
N GLN A 89 -2.46 -14.27 33.60
CA GLN A 89 -1.88 -15.00 34.73
C GLN A 89 -1.34 -14.04 35.78
N VAL A 90 -0.62 -12.99 35.37
CA VAL A 90 -0.13 -11.93 36.26
C VAL A 90 -1.30 -11.26 36.98
N ALA A 91 -2.39 -10.95 36.27
CA ALA A 91 -3.59 -10.39 36.87
C ALA A 91 -4.23 -11.33 37.91
N ARG A 92 -4.31 -12.64 37.62
CA ARG A 92 -4.84 -13.65 38.57
C ARG A 92 -3.97 -13.77 39.82
N GLU A 93 -2.66 -13.74 39.69
CA GLU A 93 -1.74 -13.77 40.83
C GLU A 93 -1.80 -12.51 41.66
N ALA A 94 -1.91 -11.34 41.03
CA ALA A 94 -2.12 -10.07 41.70
C ALA A 94 -3.43 -10.10 42.51
N SER A 95 -4.54 -10.56 41.92
CA SER A 95 -5.81 -10.72 42.63
C SER A 95 -5.72 -11.73 43.79
N ARG A 96 -4.98 -12.83 43.64
CA ARG A 96 -4.77 -13.78 44.75
C ARG A 96 -3.95 -13.17 45.88
N ARG A 97 -2.94 -12.37 45.57
CA ARG A 97 -2.13 -11.65 46.57
C ARG A 97 -2.94 -10.58 47.31
N THR A 98 -3.81 -9.84 46.63
CA THR A 98 -4.69 -8.87 47.30
C THR A 98 -5.73 -9.55 48.19
N LEU A 99 -6.29 -10.69 47.76
CA LEU A 99 -7.20 -11.51 48.58
C LEU A 99 -6.49 -12.15 49.79
N ALA A 100 -5.22 -12.53 49.67
CA ALA A 100 -4.41 -13.05 50.77
C ALA A 100 -3.99 -11.95 51.76
N ALA A 101 -3.66 -10.76 51.27
CA ALA A 101 -3.38 -9.59 52.10
C ALA A 101 -4.63 -9.13 52.88
N GLY A 102 -5.81 -9.15 52.25
CA GLY A 102 -7.10 -8.87 52.91
C GLY A 102 -7.52 -9.93 53.95
N LYS A 103 -6.87 -11.10 53.99
CA LYS A 103 -7.09 -12.12 55.04
C LYS A 103 -6.19 -11.92 56.27
N ALA A 104 -5.16 -11.08 56.18
CA ALA A 104 -4.35 -10.66 57.34
C ALA A 104 -4.91 -9.41 58.05
N GLU A 105 -5.80 -8.65 57.39
CA GLU A 105 -6.53 -7.51 57.99
C GLU A 105 -8.00 -7.87 58.22
N GLY A 106 -8.23 -8.89 59.04
CA GLY A 106 -9.57 -9.25 59.48
C GLY A 106 -9.99 -8.50 60.74
N VAL A 107 -10.31 -7.20 60.67
CA VAL A 107 -11.29 -6.55 61.57
C VAL A 107 -12.01 -5.38 60.88
N ALA A 108 -13.34 -5.55 60.77
CA ALA A 108 -14.42 -4.57 60.61
C ALA A 108 -14.76 -4.02 59.19
N PRO A 109 -15.98 -4.35 58.68
CA PRO A 109 -16.59 -3.69 57.52
C PRO A 109 -17.49 -2.52 57.97
N THR A 110 -17.43 -1.40 57.26
CA THR A 110 -18.49 -0.38 57.30
C THR A 110 -18.87 0.07 55.89
N ASP A 111 -20.07 -0.38 55.52
CA ASP A 111 -21.13 0.33 54.82
C ASP A 111 -20.96 0.86 53.39
N ALA A 112 -21.71 0.20 52.51
CA ALA A 112 -22.74 0.78 51.64
C ALA A 112 -22.35 1.91 50.68
N ALA A 113 -22.03 1.49 49.45
CA ALA A 113 -22.77 1.82 48.23
C ALA A 113 -23.37 3.24 48.09
N LYS A 114 -22.77 4.05 47.21
CA LYS A 114 -23.56 4.89 46.30
C LYS A 114 -22.89 5.01 44.94
N ALA A 115 -23.42 4.25 43.99
CA ALA A 115 -23.22 4.45 42.57
C ALA A 115 -24.12 5.60 42.09
N SER A 116 -23.54 6.54 41.34
CA SER A 116 -24.18 7.17 40.16
C SER A 116 -23.29 8.30 39.65
N ASN A 117 -22.53 8.05 38.57
CA ASN A 117 -22.37 9.09 37.57
C ASN A 117 -22.35 8.43 36.19
N ALA A 118 -23.55 8.30 35.64
CA ALA A 118 -23.80 7.89 34.27
C ALA A 118 -23.93 9.16 33.44
N SER A 119 -22.99 9.37 32.51
CA SER A 119 -23.21 9.89 31.15
C SER A 119 -21.94 10.58 30.61
N ASN A 120 -21.09 9.83 29.92
CA ASN A 120 -20.40 10.43 28.78
C ASN A 120 -20.12 9.34 27.74
N ALA A 121 -21.16 9.07 26.95
CA ALA A 121 -21.06 8.38 25.68
C ALA A 121 -21.65 9.32 24.65
N SER A 122 -20.81 9.86 23.76
CA SER A 122 -21.08 10.11 22.33
C SER A 122 -19.95 10.97 21.75
N ASP A 123 -19.03 10.31 21.05
CA ASP A 123 -18.25 10.84 19.93
C ASP A 123 -17.85 9.62 19.09
N PRO A 124 -17.69 9.64 17.75
CA PRO A 124 -18.03 10.63 16.72
C PRO A 124 -18.94 10.03 15.61
N SER A 125 -19.71 10.86 14.90
CA SER A 125 -20.33 10.47 13.62
C SER A 125 -19.79 11.35 12.52
N ASP A 126 -19.28 10.67 11.50
CA ASP A 126 -18.55 11.18 10.35
C ASP A 126 -19.26 12.29 9.55
N GLU A 127 -18.40 13.19 9.09
CA GLU A 127 -18.53 14.06 7.93
C GLU A 127 -19.07 13.31 6.69
N ASP A 128 -20.12 13.83 6.03
CA ASP A 128 -20.26 13.62 4.60
C ASP A 128 -20.66 14.92 3.89
N ALA A 129 -19.85 15.23 2.88
CA ALA A 129 -19.77 16.48 2.17
C ALA A 129 -20.88 16.60 1.13
N SER A 130 -21.79 17.57 1.30
CA SER A 130 -22.72 17.96 0.24
C SER A 130 -22.17 19.15 -0.54
N LEU A 131 -21.37 18.85 -1.57
CA LEU A 131 -21.11 19.73 -2.71
C LEU A 131 -22.33 19.72 -3.64
N SER A 132 -23.17 20.75 -3.55
CA SER A 132 -24.15 21.08 -4.59
C SER A 132 -23.80 22.44 -5.18
N GLY A 133 -23.02 22.42 -6.27
CA GLY A 133 -22.87 23.54 -7.20
C GLY A 133 -23.83 23.27 -8.38
N ARG A 134 -24.92 24.02 -8.49
CA ARG A 134 -25.11 25.28 -9.24
C ARG A 134 -25.25 25.03 -10.75
N ASN A 135 -26.50 25.17 -11.21
CA ASN A 135 -26.95 25.27 -12.60
C ASN A 135 -26.27 26.40 -13.36
#